data_AF-A0A838FCN4-F1
#
_entry.id   AF-A0A838FCN4-F1
#
_cell.length_a   1.000
_cell.length_b   1.000
_cell.length_c   1.000
_cell.angle_alpha   90.00
_cell.angle_beta   90.00
_cell.angle_gamma   90.00
#
_symmetry.space_group_name_H-M   'P 1'
#
loop_
_entity.id
_entity.type
_entity.pdbx_description
1 polymer ?
#
loop_
_entity_poly.entity_id
_entity_poly.type
_entity_poly.pdbx_seq_one_letter_code
_entity_poly.pdbx_strand_id
1 'polypeptide(L)'
;MDFGTVLIAICLLAIVAGVASVFVGGPSPYESIGRGDLTFDEPSSRHASSAAGPASSAESDEEIRQMIQAKSDRRERRGEEPLDLDAELAALTRPAPAPQDPALREEVRQVVMARNERRVARGEEPLDVEAETDRQLQDLGG
;
A
#
# COMPACT_ATOMS: atom_id res chain seq x y z
N MET A 1 7.45 43.59 38.38
CA MET A 1 6.54 42.59 37.77
C MET A 1 5.87 41.86 38.91
N ASP A 2 4.55 41.96 39.02
CA ASP A 2 3.83 41.29 40.09
C ASP A 2 3.82 39.77 39.85
N PHE A 3 3.83 38.99 40.94
CA PHE A 3 3.83 37.53 40.87
C PHE A 3 2.70 36.98 39.99
N GLY A 4 1.52 37.61 40.04
CA GLY A 4 0.38 37.26 39.18
C GLY A 4 0.67 37.49 37.70
N THR A 5 1.36 38.58 37.33
CA THR A 5 1.74 38.86 35.95
C THR A 5 2.73 37.81 35.43
N VAL A 6 3.67 37.37 36.26
CA VAL A 6 4.64 36.33 35.89
C VAL A 6 3.95 34.99 35.66
N LEU A 7 3.01 34.61 36.52
CA LEU A 7 2.23 33.38 36.39
C LEU A 7 1.42 33.36 35.08
N ILE A 8 0.72 34.46 34.80
CA ILE A 8 -0.08 34.60 33.58
C ILE A 8 0.81 34.52 32.33
N ALA A 9 1.96 35.20 32.33
CA ALA A 9 2.89 35.18 31.21
C ALA A 9 3.43 33.77 30.91
N ILE A 10 3.84 33.03 31.95
CA ILE A 10 4.32 31.64 31.80
C ILE A 10 3.20 30.72 31.32
N CYS A 11 1.98 30.88 31.85
CA CYS A 11 0.85 30.06 31.46
C CYS A 11 0.49 30.26 29.97
N LEU A 12 0.49 31.51 29.50
CA LEU A 12 0.27 31.83 28.09
C LEU A 12 1.39 31.29 27.19
N LEU A 13 2.65 31.41 27.63
CA LEU A 13 3.80 30.87 26.90
C LEU A 13 3.71 29.34 26.76
N ALA A 14 3.31 28.63 27.82
CA ALA A 14 3.15 27.18 27.82
C ALA A 14 2.02 26.72 26.87
N ILE A 15 0.90 27.45 26.83
CA ILE A 15 -0.20 27.19 25.89
C ILE A 15 0.28 27.37 24.44
N VAL A 16 0.95 28.48 24.14
CA VAL A 16 1.48 28.75 22.79
C VAL A 16 2.50 27.70 22.37
N ALA A 17 3.42 27.31 23.27
CA ALA A 17 4.40 26.26 23.01
C ALA A 17 3.73 24.89 22.77
N GLY A 18 2.71 24.54 23.56
CA GLY A 18 1.93 23.32 23.38
C GLY A 18 1.23 23.28 22.02
N VAL A 19 0.56 24.36 21.63
CA VAL A 19 -0.10 24.45 20.32
C VAL A 19 0.92 24.38 19.19
N ALA A 20 2.03 25.12 19.27
CA ALA A 20 3.09 25.09 18.27
C ALA A 20 3.70 23.69 18.10
N SER A 21 3.83 22.92 19.19
CA SER A 21 4.34 21.54 19.13
C SER A 21 3.45 20.58 18.33
N VAL A 22 2.14 20.82 18.30
CA VAL A 22 1.19 20.01 17.50
C VAL A 22 1.27 20.35 16.00
N PHE A 23 1.61 21.59 15.66
CA PHE A 23 1.77 22.01 14.27
C PHE A 23 3.15 21.71 13.68
N VAL A 24 4.18 21.55 14.53
CA VAL A 24 5.57 21.32 14.11
C VAL A 24 6.03 19.87 14.38
N GLY A 25 5.40 19.17 15.32
CA GLY A 25 5.69 17.77 15.64
C GLY A 25 5.01 16.81 14.68
N GLY A 26 5.77 15.90 14.09
CA GLY A 26 5.29 14.81 13.22
C GLY A 26 4.38 13.79 13.92
N PRO A 27 4.19 12.60 13.33
CA PRO A 27 3.18 11.63 13.76
C PRO A 27 3.22 11.34 15.26
N SER A 28 2.03 11.07 15.78
CA SER A 28 1.72 10.92 17.19
C SER A 28 2.74 10.06 17.94
N PRO A 29 3.19 10.43 19.15
CA PRO A 29 4.05 9.58 19.97
C PRO A 29 3.40 8.22 20.30
N TYR A 30 2.07 8.15 20.25
CA TYR A 30 1.30 6.92 20.45
C TYR A 30 1.39 5.95 19.26
N GLU A 31 1.80 6.42 18.08
CA GLU A 31 1.94 5.58 16.88
C GLU A 31 3.14 4.62 16.98
N SER A 32 4.05 4.87 17.93
CA SER A 32 5.21 4.03 18.22
C SER A 32 4.93 2.93 19.24
N ILE A 33 3.84 3.03 20.02
CA ILE A 33 3.48 2.04 21.03
C ILE A 33 2.75 0.88 20.33
N GLY A 34 3.51 -0.16 20.01
CA GLY A 34 3.03 -1.37 19.30
C GLY A 34 3.84 -1.72 18.05
N ARG A 35 4.75 -0.85 17.61
CA ARG A 35 5.63 -1.07 16.45
C ARG A 35 6.95 -1.69 16.95
N GLY A 36 7.08 -3.01 16.82
CA GLY A 36 8.23 -3.79 17.28
C GLY A 36 8.93 -4.51 16.13
N ASP A 37 10.07 -5.15 16.40
CA ASP A 37 10.87 -5.91 15.42
C ASP A 37 10.10 -7.06 14.71
N LEU A 38 8.88 -7.36 15.17
CA LEU A 38 7.97 -8.35 14.61
C LEU A 38 6.78 -7.76 13.84
N THR A 39 6.62 -6.44 13.81
CA THR A 39 5.60 -5.81 12.96
C THR A 39 6.13 -5.74 11.54
N PHE A 40 5.53 -6.53 10.64
CA PHE A 40 5.59 -6.28 9.21
C PHE A 40 4.87 -4.95 8.97
N ASP A 41 5.64 -3.86 8.83
CA ASP A 41 5.15 -2.70 8.10
C ASP A 41 4.85 -3.21 6.69
N GLU A 42 3.57 -3.36 6.33
CA GLU A 42 3.22 -3.14 4.93
C GLU A 42 3.62 -1.68 4.67
N PRO A 43 4.63 -1.41 3.84
CA PRO A 43 4.99 -0.04 3.55
C PRO A 43 3.75 0.59 2.99
N SER A 44 3.22 1.58 3.73
CA SER A 44 2.15 2.47 3.29
C SER A 44 2.22 2.60 1.77
N SER A 45 1.16 2.19 1.08
CA SER A 45 1.08 1.95 -0.38
C SER A 45 1.47 3.14 -1.27
N ARG A 46 1.93 4.24 -0.69
CA ARG A 46 2.58 5.38 -1.35
C ARG A 46 4.10 5.26 -1.51
N HIS A 47 4.79 4.38 -0.78
CA HIS A 47 6.25 4.17 -0.92
C HIS A 47 6.64 2.85 -1.59
N ALA A 48 5.72 1.89 -1.73
CA ALA A 48 5.97 0.70 -2.56
C ALA A 48 6.22 1.08 -4.04
N SER A 49 5.67 2.20 -4.50
CA SER A 49 5.89 2.74 -5.85
C SER A 49 7.31 3.27 -6.08
N SER A 50 8.13 3.49 -5.04
CA SER A 50 9.52 3.95 -5.22
C SER A 50 10.56 2.83 -5.17
N ALA A 51 10.20 1.65 -4.64
CA ALA A 51 11.07 0.46 -4.65
C ALA A 51 10.87 -0.42 -5.89
N ALA A 52 9.72 -0.32 -6.57
CA ALA A 52 9.44 -1.00 -7.84
C ALA A 52 10.16 -0.37 -9.06
N GLY A 53 11.44 -0.04 -8.92
CA GLY A 53 12.29 0.35 -10.05
C GLY A 53 12.70 -0.88 -10.88
N PRO A 54 13.05 -0.71 -12.16
CA PRO A 54 13.50 -1.81 -13.02
C PRO A 54 14.73 -2.56 -12.49
N ALA A 55 15.50 -1.92 -11.60
CA ALA A 55 16.61 -2.55 -10.87
C ALA A 55 16.13 -3.56 -9.83
N SER A 56 15.06 -3.25 -9.07
CA SER A 56 14.49 -4.17 -8.06
C SER A 56 13.81 -5.38 -8.68
N SER A 57 13.19 -5.22 -9.85
CA SER A 57 12.60 -6.35 -10.59
C SER A 57 13.68 -7.28 -11.14
N ALA A 58 14.78 -6.72 -11.67
CA ALA A 58 15.90 -7.53 -12.17
C ALA A 58 16.59 -8.33 -11.06
N GLU A 59 16.73 -7.76 -9.86
CA GLU A 59 17.24 -8.47 -8.68
C GLU A 59 16.29 -9.59 -8.24
N SER A 60 14.99 -9.31 -8.20
CA SER A 60 13.96 -10.31 -7.86
C SER A 60 13.93 -11.47 -8.85
N ASP A 61 14.06 -11.19 -10.16
CA ASP A 61 14.09 -12.21 -11.21
C ASP A 61 15.32 -13.12 -11.07
N GLU A 62 16.47 -12.56 -10.67
CA GLU A 62 17.69 -13.34 -10.45
C GLU A 62 17.59 -14.24 -9.21
N GLU A 63 16.96 -13.77 -8.14
CA GLU A 63 16.68 -14.60 -6.95
C GLU A 63 15.72 -15.74 -7.29
N ILE A 64 14.66 -15.47 -8.07
CA ILE A 64 13.72 -16.49 -8.54
C ILE A 64 14.45 -17.52 -9.42
N ARG A 65 15.32 -17.08 -10.32
CA ARG A 65 16.14 -17.98 -11.16
C ARG A 65 17.00 -18.91 -10.31
N GLN A 66 17.67 -18.40 -9.28
CA GLN A 66 18.47 -19.22 -8.36
C GLN A 66 17.62 -20.29 -7.64
N MET A 67 16.39 -19.94 -7.25
CA MET A 67 15.46 -20.88 -6.63
C MET A 67 15.03 -21.99 -7.60
N ILE A 68 14.69 -21.65 -8.85
CA ILE A 68 14.28 -22.62 -9.88
C ILE A 68 15.46 -23.54 -10.23
N GLN A 69 16.67 -22.99 -10.36
CA GLN A 69 17.90 -23.78 -10.56
C GLN A 69 18.07 -24.82 -9.45
N ALA A 70 18.01 -24.39 -8.18
CA ALA A 70 18.12 -25.29 -7.04
C ALA A 70 17.03 -26.37 -7.02
N LYS A 71 15.81 -26.05 -7.49
CA LYS A 71 14.72 -27.01 -7.64
C LYS A 71 14.99 -28.01 -8.76
N SER A 72 15.52 -27.55 -9.90
CA SER A 72 15.92 -28.37 -11.05
C SER A 72 17.01 -29.38 -10.67
N ASP A 73 18.07 -28.92 -9.98
CA ASP A 73 19.15 -29.78 -9.50
C ASP A 73 18.67 -30.86 -8.52
N ARG A 74 17.66 -30.55 -7.69
CA ARG A 74 17.04 -31.55 -6.81
C ARG A 74 16.23 -32.57 -7.60
N ARG A 75 15.59 -32.16 -8.69
CA ARG A 75 14.85 -33.04 -9.62
C ARG A 75 15.77 -34.00 -10.34
N GLU A 76 16.86 -33.49 -10.90
CA GLU A 76 17.85 -34.29 -11.62
C GLU A 76 18.49 -35.35 -10.71
N ARG A 77 18.80 -35.01 -9.46
CA ARG A 77 19.28 -35.98 -8.45
C ARG A 77 18.27 -37.09 -8.13
N ARG A 78 16.97 -36.84 -8.32
CA ARG A 78 15.92 -37.86 -8.19
C ARG A 78 15.67 -38.64 -9.48
N GLY A 79 16.40 -38.35 -10.55
CA GLY A 79 16.23 -38.96 -11.87
C GLY A 79 15.02 -38.42 -12.65
N GLU A 80 14.50 -37.26 -12.25
CA GLU A 80 13.44 -36.56 -12.99
C GLU A 80 14.04 -35.61 -14.04
N GLU A 81 13.23 -35.25 -15.04
CA GLU A 81 13.63 -34.30 -16.08
C GLU A 81 13.88 -32.89 -15.51
N PRO A 82 14.98 -32.21 -15.91
CA PRO A 82 15.26 -30.83 -15.51
C PRO A 82 14.14 -29.85 -15.89
N LEU A 83 13.96 -28.80 -15.09
CA LEU A 83 13.04 -27.70 -15.39
C LEU A 83 13.64 -26.74 -16.42
N ASP A 84 12.82 -26.24 -17.33
CA ASP A 84 13.15 -25.09 -18.19
C ASP A 84 13.11 -23.81 -17.34
N LEU A 85 14.29 -23.24 -17.09
CA LEU A 85 14.44 -22.11 -16.18
C LEU A 85 13.76 -20.85 -16.70
N ASP A 86 13.85 -20.59 -18.01
CA ASP A 86 13.32 -19.37 -18.61
C ASP A 86 11.80 -19.44 -18.73
N ALA A 87 11.27 -20.61 -19.10
CA ALA A 87 9.83 -20.83 -19.14
C ALA A 87 9.19 -20.69 -17.75
N GLU A 88 9.84 -21.25 -16.71
CA GLU A 88 9.30 -21.19 -15.35
C GLU A 88 9.48 -19.83 -14.68
N LEU A 89 10.58 -19.13 -14.99
CA LEU A 89 10.73 -17.73 -14.57
C LEU A 89 9.59 -16.90 -15.18
N ALA A 90 9.36 -17.01 -16.48
CA ALA A 90 8.28 -16.29 -17.18
C ALA A 90 6.87 -16.67 -16.68
N ALA A 91 6.68 -17.89 -16.19
CA ALA A 91 5.42 -18.32 -15.59
C ALA A 91 5.20 -17.67 -14.20
N LEU A 92 6.26 -17.58 -13.39
CA LEU A 92 6.20 -17.04 -12.03
C LEU A 92 6.18 -15.52 -11.97
N THR A 93 6.85 -14.84 -12.90
CA THR A 93 6.91 -13.36 -12.93
C THR A 93 5.79 -12.73 -13.74
N ARG A 94 4.92 -13.55 -14.36
CA ARG A 94 3.75 -13.05 -15.07
C ARG A 94 2.82 -12.32 -14.09
N PRO A 95 2.34 -11.11 -14.44
CA PRO A 95 1.30 -10.44 -13.68
C PRO A 95 0.10 -11.38 -13.50
N ALA A 96 -0.41 -11.45 -12.27
CA ALA A 96 -1.63 -12.19 -12.02
C ALA A 96 -2.74 -11.61 -12.92
N PRO A 97 -3.55 -12.46 -13.58
CA PRO A 97 -4.67 -11.97 -14.35
C PRO A 97 -5.57 -11.13 -13.43
N ALA A 98 -6.05 -9.98 -13.94
CA ALA A 98 -6.95 -9.12 -13.19
C ALA A 98 -8.11 -9.96 -12.61
N PRO A 99 -8.51 -9.72 -11.34
CA PRO A 99 -9.59 -10.48 -10.73
C PRO A 99 -10.87 -10.34 -11.55
N GLN A 100 -11.26 -11.39 -12.28
CA GLN A 100 -12.53 -11.45 -13.00
C GLN A 100 -13.66 -11.96 -12.10
N ASP A 101 -13.56 -11.70 -10.78
CA ASP A 101 -14.57 -12.15 -9.84
C ASP A 101 -15.84 -11.30 -9.99
N PRO A 102 -16.98 -11.89 -10.42
CA PRO A 102 -18.23 -11.14 -10.55
C PRO A 102 -18.72 -10.59 -9.21
N ALA A 103 -18.37 -11.22 -8.08
CA ALA A 103 -18.72 -10.71 -6.75
C ALA A 103 -17.98 -9.40 -6.45
N LEU A 104 -16.67 -9.36 -6.73
CA LEU A 104 -15.86 -8.15 -6.57
C LEU A 104 -16.37 -6.99 -7.44
N ARG A 105 -16.78 -7.27 -8.70
CA ARG A 105 -17.37 -6.25 -9.57
C ARG A 105 -18.61 -5.63 -8.93
N GLU A 106 -19.47 -6.43 -8.33
CA GLU A 106 -20.68 -5.94 -7.67
C GLU A 106 -20.33 -5.11 -6.41
N GLU A 107 -19.35 -5.54 -5.62
CA GLU A 107 -18.88 -4.77 -4.47
C GLU A 107 -18.38 -3.38 -4.88
N VAL A 108 -17.53 -3.31 -5.92
CA VAL A 108 -17.02 -2.04 -6.45
C VAL A 108 -18.15 -1.17 -6.99
N ARG A 109 -19.13 -1.76 -7.70
CA ARG A 109 -20.33 -1.06 -8.17
C ARG A 109 -21.09 -0.40 -7.01
N GLN A 110 -21.29 -1.13 -5.91
CA GLN A 110 -21.97 -0.61 -4.72
C GLN A 110 -21.19 0.56 -4.09
N VAL A 111 -19.86 0.49 -4.04
CA VAL A 111 -19.01 1.59 -3.56
C VAL A 111 -19.19 2.84 -4.43
N VAL A 112 -19.23 2.69 -5.76
CA VAL A 112 -19.44 3.81 -6.69
C VAL A 112 -20.84 4.41 -6.53
N MET A 113 -21.88 3.59 -6.39
CA MET A 113 -23.25 4.06 -6.12
C MET A 113 -23.33 4.86 -4.83
N ALA A 114 -22.78 4.35 -3.73
CA ALA A 114 -22.74 5.06 -2.45
C ALA A 114 -21.94 6.37 -2.55
N ARG A 115 -20.88 6.41 -3.36
CA ARG A 115 -20.13 7.65 -3.63
C ARG A 115 -21.00 8.66 -4.38
N ASN A 116 -21.75 8.22 -5.39
CA ASN A 116 -22.66 9.06 -6.15
C ASN A 116 -23.77 9.64 -5.29
N GLU A 117 -24.36 8.86 -4.37
CA GLU A 117 -25.33 9.38 -3.41
C GLU A 117 -24.76 10.56 -2.62
N ARG A 118 -23.52 10.44 -2.14
CA ARG A 118 -22.82 11.53 -1.45
C ARG A 118 -22.52 12.71 -2.37
N ARG A 119 -22.18 12.48 -3.65
CA ARG A 119 -21.96 13.55 -4.66
C ARG A 119 -23.23 14.36 -4.89
N VAL A 120 -24.34 13.67 -5.13
CA VAL A 120 -25.66 14.29 -5.34
C VAL A 120 -26.08 15.09 -4.11
N ALA A 121 -25.85 14.56 -2.89
CA ALA A 121 -26.12 15.29 -1.65
C ALA A 121 -25.29 16.58 -1.51
N ARG A 122 -24.11 16.66 -2.16
CA ARG A 122 -23.27 17.87 -2.22
C ARG A 122 -23.57 18.77 -3.42
N GLY A 123 -24.57 18.44 -4.24
CA GLY A 123 -24.90 19.16 -5.48
C GLY A 123 -23.91 18.94 -6.62
N GLU A 124 -23.10 17.88 -6.55
CA GLU A 124 -22.21 17.47 -7.63
C GLU A 124 -22.94 16.53 -8.60
N GLU A 125 -22.50 16.53 -9.87
CA GLU A 125 -22.99 15.59 -10.88
C GLU A 125 -22.56 14.15 -10.56
N PRO A 126 -23.43 13.13 -10.69
CA PRO A 126 -23.05 11.73 -10.46
C PRO A 126 -22.07 11.22 -11.53
N LEU A 127 -21.18 10.29 -11.12
CA LEU A 127 -20.30 9.55 -12.05
C LEU A 127 -21.08 8.47 -12.79
N ASP A 128 -20.61 8.10 -13.99
CA ASP A 128 -21.06 6.88 -14.65
C ASP A 128 -20.60 5.66 -13.85
N VAL A 129 -21.57 4.87 -13.40
CA VAL A 129 -21.32 3.74 -12.51
C VAL A 129 -20.53 2.63 -13.19
N GLU A 130 -20.85 2.30 -14.44
CA GLU A 130 -20.18 1.20 -15.15
C GLU A 130 -18.76 1.61 -15.53
N ALA A 131 -18.60 2.81 -16.09
CA ALA A 131 -17.28 3.31 -16.48
C ALA A 131 -16.34 3.45 -15.29
N GLU A 132 -16.84 3.91 -14.14
CA GLU A 132 -16.03 4.06 -12.92
C GLU A 132 -15.76 2.70 -12.25
N THR A 133 -16.68 1.74 -12.34
CA THR A 133 -16.45 0.35 -11.88
C THR A 133 -15.35 -0.30 -12.70
N ASP A 134 -15.39 -0.16 -14.03
CA ASP A 134 -14.34 -0.69 -14.91
C ASP A 134 -12.98 -0.04 -14.64
N ARG A 135 -12.96 1.28 -14.44
CA ARG A 135 -11.75 2.02 -14.07
C ARG A 135 -11.15 1.51 -12.75
N GLN A 136 -11.97 1.33 -11.72
CA GLN A 136 -11.48 0.88 -10.40
C GLN A 136 -11.04 -0.59 -10.44
N LEU A 137 -11.71 -1.46 -11.21
CA LEU A 137 -11.26 -2.84 -11.42
C LEU A 137 -9.91 -2.90 -12.16
N GLN A 138 -9.65 -2.00 -13.10
CA GLN A 138 -8.36 -1.90 -13.77
C GLN A 138 -7.26 -1.43 -12.81
N ASP A 139 -7.57 -0.47 -11.93
CA ASP A 139 -6.63 0.04 -10.92
C ASP A 139 -6.27 -1.04 -9.88
N LEU A 140 -7.20 -1.93 -9.55
CA LEU A 140 -6.97 -3.05 -8.62
C LEU A 140 -6.19 -4.22 -9.22
N GLY A 141 -6.22 -4.38 -10.55
CA GLY A 141 -5.51 -5.43 -11.27
C GLY A 141 -4.19 -4.99 -11.90
N GLY A 142 -3.78 -3.74 -11.66
CA GLY A 142 -2.61 -3.09 -12.25
C GLY A 142 -1.41 -2.99 -11.32
#